data_AF-A0A4Y2J0Q1-F1
#
_entry.id   AF-A0A4Y2J0Q1-F1
#
_cell.length_a   1.000
_cell.length_b   1.000
_cell.length_c   1.000
_cell.angle_alpha   90.00
_cell.angle_beta   90.00
_cell.angle_gamma   90.00
#
_symmetry.space_group_name_H-M   'P 1'
#
loop_
_entity.id
_entity.type
_entity.pdbx_description
1 polymer ?
#
loop_
_entity_poly.entity_id
_entity_poly.type
_entity_poly.pdbx_seq_one_letter_code
_entity_poly.pdbx_strand_id
1 'polypeptide(L)'
;MGLSNSRTTASLTEGVEIEEKIITLENMNPNFKNMEYAVRGPLSIRTSEIEKELKQGVKKPFNEVIRANIGDCQAMGQKPVTFIRQVLTLCTYPALMTDDRFPDDVKERARNIINACGGNSSSVYTESTGLEIVKRHVAQYIERRDGFPADYSDIMLRTGATEGVKNVFSLLNHSTNCKRPGVMIPIPQYPLYSATIAENGMQQVIL
;
A
#
# COMPACT_ATOMS: atom_id res chain seq x y z
N MET A 1 -29.58 -73.81 -15.81
CA MET A 1 -29.23 -72.37 -15.81
C MET A 1 -29.93 -71.74 -14.62
N GLY A 2 -29.35 -71.20 -13.56
CA GLY A 2 -28.00 -71.04 -13.00
C GLY A 2 -28.26 -70.53 -11.56
N LEU A 3 -27.81 -71.24 -10.53
CA LEU A 3 -26.64 -70.91 -9.70
C LEU A 3 -26.47 -69.42 -9.32
N SER A 4 -26.48 -69.22 -8.00
CA SER A 4 -25.88 -68.16 -7.17
C SER A 4 -25.11 -67.02 -7.85
N ASN A 5 -25.30 -65.79 -7.35
CA ASN A 5 -24.22 -65.09 -6.65
C ASN A 5 -24.71 -63.82 -5.96
N SER A 6 -24.30 -63.71 -4.69
CA SER A 6 -24.24 -62.51 -3.89
C SER A 6 -23.53 -61.37 -4.64
N ARG A 7 -24.13 -60.18 -4.62
CA ARG A 7 -23.40 -58.94 -4.86
C ARG A 7 -23.40 -58.12 -3.58
N THR A 8 -22.28 -58.22 -2.89
CA THR A 8 -21.77 -57.23 -1.96
C THR A 8 -21.80 -55.85 -2.63
N THR A 9 -22.64 -54.95 -2.15
CA THR A 9 -22.45 -53.51 -2.40
C THR A 9 -21.69 -52.95 -1.22
N ALA A 10 -20.39 -52.78 -1.42
CA ALA A 10 -19.50 -52.08 -0.50
C ALA A 10 -20.01 -50.66 -0.24
N SER A 11 -19.96 -50.25 1.02
CA SER A 11 -20.23 -48.86 1.42
C SER A 11 -19.12 -47.97 0.90
N LEU A 12 -19.45 -47.09 -0.05
CA LEU A 12 -18.67 -45.89 -0.32
C LEU A 12 -19.40 -44.73 0.33
N THR A 13 -19.12 -44.50 1.61
CA THR A 13 -19.37 -43.21 2.26
C THR A 13 -18.08 -42.42 2.20
N GLU A 14 -17.75 -41.88 1.03
CA GLU A 14 -16.88 -40.71 0.97
C GLU A 14 -17.72 -39.53 1.44
N GLY A 15 -17.50 -39.14 2.70
CA GLY A 15 -18.09 -37.94 3.26
C GLY A 15 -17.57 -36.74 2.49
N VAL A 16 -18.45 -36.10 1.71
CA VAL A 16 -18.22 -34.75 1.21
C VAL A 16 -18.17 -33.86 2.45
N GLU A 17 -16.97 -33.44 2.85
CA GLU A 17 -16.82 -32.37 3.85
C GLU A 17 -17.60 -31.16 3.33
N ILE A 18 -18.66 -30.80 4.07
CA ILE A 18 -19.42 -29.60 3.77
C ILE A 18 -18.50 -28.44 4.10
N GLU A 19 -17.92 -27.85 3.06
CA GLU A 19 -17.13 -26.63 3.17
C GLU A 19 -17.98 -25.59 3.93
N GLU A 20 -17.49 -25.13 5.08
CA GLU A 20 -18.21 -24.17 5.91
C GLU A 20 -18.50 -22.91 5.10
N LYS A 21 -19.78 -22.57 4.93
CA LYS A 21 -20.22 -21.40 4.14
C LYS A 21 -19.92 -20.04 4.80
N ILE A 22 -19.22 -20.03 5.92
CA ILE A 22 -18.91 -18.83 6.71
C ILE A 22 -17.39 -18.74 6.84
N ILE A 23 -16.84 -17.54 6.63
CA ILE A 23 -15.40 -17.31 6.82
C ILE A 23 -15.08 -17.37 8.32
N THR A 24 -14.13 -18.21 8.69
CA THR A 24 -13.58 -18.42 10.03
C THR A 24 -12.06 -18.22 10.00
N LEU A 25 -11.41 -18.18 11.17
CA LEU A 25 -9.94 -18.11 11.21
C LEU A 25 -9.34 -19.39 10.62
N GLU A 26 -10.02 -20.52 10.79
CA GLU A 26 -9.59 -21.83 10.32
C GLU A 26 -9.57 -21.89 8.79
N ASN A 27 -10.63 -21.39 8.13
CA ASN A 27 -10.78 -21.47 6.67
C ASN A 27 -10.32 -20.22 5.89
N MET A 28 -9.87 -19.16 6.58
CA MET A 28 -9.27 -17.98 5.92
C MET A 28 -7.97 -18.32 5.19
N ASN A 29 -7.67 -17.59 4.11
CA ASN A 29 -6.43 -17.70 3.34
C ASN A 29 -5.19 -17.81 4.26
N PRO A 30 -4.45 -18.92 4.22
CA PRO A 30 -3.32 -19.16 5.12
C PRO A 30 -2.20 -18.12 4.96
N ASN A 31 -2.03 -17.50 3.79
CA ASN A 31 -1.06 -16.43 3.58
C ASN A 31 -1.37 -15.20 4.44
N PHE A 32 -2.65 -14.84 4.59
CA PHE A 32 -3.07 -13.73 5.45
C PHE A 32 -2.90 -14.05 6.93
N LYS A 33 -3.00 -15.33 7.33
CA LYS A 33 -2.73 -15.77 8.70
C LYS A 33 -1.26 -15.68 9.07
N ASN A 34 -0.38 -16.02 8.13
CA ASN A 34 1.06 -15.98 8.31
C ASN A 34 1.66 -14.57 8.16
N MET A 35 0.88 -13.62 7.62
CA MET A 35 1.32 -12.25 7.39
C MET A 35 1.36 -11.46 8.71
N GLU A 36 2.55 -11.03 9.11
CA GLU A 36 2.73 -10.13 10.26
C GLU A 36 3.16 -8.72 9.80
N TYR A 37 2.33 -7.73 10.10
CA TYR A 37 2.65 -6.32 9.86
C TYR A 37 2.82 -5.56 11.19
N ALA A 38 4.02 -5.68 11.76
CA ALA A 38 4.34 -5.23 13.12
C ALA A 38 4.20 -3.70 13.35
N VAL A 39 4.02 -2.89 12.30
CA VAL A 39 3.89 -1.41 12.41
C VAL A 39 2.63 -1.02 13.20
N ARG A 40 1.61 -1.88 13.29
CA ARG A 40 0.38 -1.65 14.08
C ARG A 40 0.09 -2.79 15.07
N GLY A 41 1.14 -3.35 15.68
CA GLY A 41 1.03 -4.46 16.62
C GLY A 41 0.61 -4.07 18.06
N PRO A 42 0.83 -4.96 19.05
CA PRO A 42 0.41 -4.78 20.45
C PRO A 42 0.85 -3.46 21.09
N LEU A 43 2.04 -2.96 20.73
CA LEU A 43 2.53 -1.67 21.22
C LEU A 43 1.64 -0.49 20.77
N SER A 44 1.11 -0.54 19.54
CA SER A 44 0.20 0.51 19.04
C SER A 44 -1.16 0.46 19.73
N ILE A 45 -1.64 -0.75 20.04
CA ILE A 45 -2.87 -0.96 20.81
C ILE A 45 -2.69 -0.39 22.22
N ARG A 46 -1.62 -0.80 22.91
CA ARG A 46 -1.34 -0.33 24.27
C ARG A 46 -1.10 1.18 24.33
N THR A 47 -0.43 1.74 23.33
CA THR A 47 -0.26 3.20 23.18
C THR A 47 -1.62 3.91 23.16
N SER A 48 -2.57 3.39 22.37
CA SER A 48 -3.90 3.98 22.23
C SER A 48 -4.73 3.86 23.52
N GLU A 49 -4.55 2.78 24.29
CA GLU A 49 -5.15 2.62 25.62
C GLU A 49 -4.58 3.64 26.61
N ILE A 50 -3.26 3.78 26.66
CA ILE A 50 -2.59 4.75 27.56
C ILE A 50 -3.02 6.18 27.23
N GLU A 51 -3.12 6.55 25.95
CA GLU A 51 -3.64 7.86 25.55
C GLU A 51 -5.08 8.11 26.05
N LYS A 52 -5.93 7.07 26.08
CA LYS A 52 -7.29 7.17 26.65
C LYS A 52 -7.26 7.28 28.17
N GLU A 53 -6.43 6.48 28.85
CA GLU A 53 -6.24 6.52 30.30
C GLU A 53 -5.78 7.92 30.76
N LEU A 54 -4.80 8.51 30.07
CA LEU A 54 -4.32 9.87 30.35
C LEU A 54 -5.41 10.92 30.18
N LYS A 55 -6.23 10.82 29.11
CA LYS A 55 -7.40 11.72 28.89
C LYS A 55 -8.46 11.59 29.98
N GLN A 56 -8.60 10.43 30.60
CA GLN A 56 -9.50 10.18 31.72
C GLN A 56 -8.91 10.63 33.08
N GLY A 57 -7.68 11.16 33.10
CA GLY A 57 -7.03 11.63 34.32
C GLY A 57 -6.35 10.53 35.14
N VAL A 58 -6.14 9.33 34.58
CA VAL A 58 -5.38 8.27 35.24
C VAL A 58 -3.93 8.71 35.42
N LYS A 59 -3.43 8.73 36.66
CA LYS A 59 -2.04 9.10 36.95
C LYS A 59 -1.06 8.06 36.39
N LYS A 60 -0.08 8.53 35.63
CA LYS A 60 1.06 7.77 35.08
C LYS A 60 2.36 8.51 35.40
N PRO A 61 3.55 7.87 35.30
CA PRO A 61 4.83 8.54 35.51
C PRO A 61 5.20 9.55 34.40
N PHE A 62 4.32 9.78 33.44
CA PHE A 62 4.45 10.71 32.31
C PHE A 62 3.07 11.30 31.99
N ASN A 63 3.05 12.45 31.31
CA ASN A 63 1.82 13.19 31.04
C ASN A 63 1.30 13.03 29.60
N GLU A 64 2.12 12.49 28.72
CA GLU A 64 1.78 12.31 27.30
C GLU A 64 2.49 11.07 26.73
N VAL A 65 2.00 10.62 25.57
CA VAL A 65 2.65 9.56 24.79
C VAL A 65 3.30 10.19 23.56
N ILE A 66 4.60 9.96 23.39
CA ILE A 66 5.35 10.39 22.21
C ILE A 66 5.45 9.21 21.24
N ARG A 67 4.88 9.37 20.04
CA ARG A 67 4.88 8.34 18.99
C ARG A 67 6.18 8.37 18.19
N ALA A 68 7.23 7.76 18.73
CA ALA A 68 8.54 7.65 18.07
C ALA A 68 8.69 6.39 17.18
N ASN A 69 7.59 5.68 16.92
CA ASN A 69 7.59 4.39 16.21
C ASN A 69 7.16 4.47 14.73
N ILE A 70 6.65 5.62 14.28
CA ILE A 70 6.15 5.83 12.90
C ILE A 70 6.80 7.10 12.34
N GLY A 71 7.30 7.02 11.11
CA GLY A 71 7.80 8.16 10.35
C GLY A 71 6.68 9.07 9.82
N ASP A 72 5.80 9.55 10.70
CA ASP A 72 4.76 10.53 10.36
C ASP A 72 5.24 11.94 10.72
N CYS A 73 6.04 12.51 9.84
CA CYS A 73 6.74 13.76 10.14
C CYS A 73 5.79 14.92 10.45
N GLN A 74 4.64 15.00 9.77
CA GLN A 74 3.68 16.09 10.00
C GLN A 74 2.94 15.92 11.34
N ALA A 75 2.59 14.68 11.72
CA ALA A 75 2.07 14.42 13.06
C ALA A 75 3.09 14.77 14.16
N MET A 76 4.39 14.69 13.83
CA MET A 76 5.50 15.07 14.71
C MET A 76 5.92 16.55 14.58
N GLY A 77 5.10 17.40 13.96
CA GLY A 77 5.29 18.85 13.94
C GLY A 77 6.09 19.40 12.76
N GLN A 78 6.46 18.58 11.77
CA GLN A 78 7.04 19.09 10.52
C GLN A 78 6.04 20.03 9.84
N LYS A 79 6.44 21.29 9.65
CA LYS A 79 5.62 22.27 8.92
C LYS A 79 5.44 21.80 7.46
N PRO A 80 4.21 21.78 6.95
CA PRO A 80 3.96 21.48 5.54
C PRO A 80 4.67 22.48 4.60
N VAL A 81 5.05 22.03 3.42
CA VAL A 81 5.65 22.89 2.40
C VAL A 81 4.58 23.79 1.77
N THR A 82 4.74 25.11 1.91
CA THR A 82 3.76 26.12 1.46
C THR A 82 3.41 26.00 -0.02
N PHE A 83 4.43 25.91 -0.88
CA PHE A 83 4.25 25.79 -2.33
C PHE A 83 3.34 24.60 -2.71
N ILE A 84 3.59 23.42 -2.13
CA ILE A 84 2.80 22.21 -2.39
C ILE A 84 1.34 22.43 -1.97
N ARG A 85 1.11 23.02 -0.78
CA ARG A 85 -0.26 23.28 -0.30
C ARG A 85 -1.00 24.26 -1.20
N GLN A 86 -0.33 25.32 -1.63
CA GLN A 86 -0.93 26.33 -2.50
C GLN A 86 -1.31 25.74 -3.87
N VAL A 87 -0.41 24.94 -4.49
CA VAL A 87 -0.71 24.26 -5.76
C VAL A 87 -1.89 23.31 -5.60
N LEU A 88 -1.89 22.47 -4.56
CA LEU A 88 -3.01 21.56 -4.30
C LEU A 88 -4.33 22.32 -4.11
N THR A 89 -4.30 23.45 -3.40
CA THR A 89 -5.48 24.31 -3.18
C THR A 89 -6.04 24.85 -4.50
N LEU A 90 -5.17 25.32 -5.40
CA LEU A 90 -5.60 25.84 -6.71
C LEU A 90 -6.07 24.71 -7.63
N CYS A 91 -5.48 23.50 -7.54
CA CYS A 91 -5.98 22.34 -8.27
C CYS A 91 -7.37 21.91 -7.81
N THR A 92 -7.64 21.92 -6.50
CA THR A 92 -8.94 21.49 -5.94
C THR A 92 -10.01 22.57 -6.01
N TYR A 93 -9.62 23.85 -5.98
CA TYR A 93 -10.54 24.97 -6.11
C TYR A 93 -10.02 26.04 -7.10
N PRO A 94 -10.13 25.79 -8.42
CA PRO A 94 -9.56 26.65 -9.46
C PRO A 94 -10.11 28.08 -9.50
N ALA A 95 -11.26 28.36 -8.87
CA ALA A 95 -11.80 29.71 -8.75
C ALA A 95 -10.85 30.68 -8.02
N LEU A 96 -9.94 30.17 -7.19
CA LEU A 96 -8.94 30.97 -6.49
C LEU A 96 -7.74 31.36 -7.37
N MET A 97 -7.70 30.97 -8.63
CA MET A 97 -6.58 31.29 -9.54
C MET A 97 -6.43 32.79 -9.80
N THR A 98 -7.50 33.58 -9.61
CA THR A 98 -7.49 35.05 -9.75
C THR A 98 -7.11 35.78 -8.46
N ASP A 99 -6.89 35.05 -7.36
CA ASP A 99 -6.58 35.66 -6.07
C ASP A 99 -5.09 36.07 -6.00
N ASP A 100 -4.83 37.33 -5.68
CA ASP A 100 -3.49 37.92 -5.64
C ASP A 100 -2.61 37.37 -4.50
N ARG A 101 -3.19 36.65 -3.53
CA ARG A 101 -2.42 36.01 -2.45
C ARG A 101 -1.62 34.79 -2.90
N PHE A 102 -1.92 34.25 -4.09
CA PHE A 102 -1.18 33.13 -4.66
C PHE A 102 -0.09 33.63 -5.61
N PRO A 103 1.17 33.22 -5.42
CA PRO A 103 2.27 33.53 -6.34
C PRO A 103 2.02 33.02 -7.76
N ASP A 104 2.62 33.69 -8.75
CA ASP A 104 2.42 33.37 -10.17
C ASP A 104 2.95 31.98 -10.55
N ASP A 105 4.07 31.56 -9.97
CA ASP A 105 4.66 30.23 -10.19
C ASP A 105 3.76 29.09 -9.66
N VAL A 106 3.05 29.34 -8.55
CA VAL A 106 2.02 28.42 -8.02
C VAL A 106 0.83 28.35 -8.97
N LYS A 107 0.33 29.50 -9.43
CA LYS A 107 -0.80 29.56 -10.39
C LYS A 107 -0.45 28.86 -11.70
N GLU A 108 0.76 29.09 -12.21
CA GLU A 108 1.29 28.42 -13.39
C GLU A 108 1.37 26.90 -13.19
N ARG A 109 1.95 26.44 -12.08
CA ARG A 109 2.05 25.02 -11.75
C ARG A 109 0.67 24.35 -11.68
N ALA A 110 -0.29 24.98 -11.00
CA ALA A 110 -1.65 24.47 -10.88
C ALA A 110 -2.35 24.42 -12.24
N ARG A 111 -2.26 25.48 -13.04
CA ARG A 111 -2.84 25.54 -14.39
C ARG A 111 -2.29 24.45 -15.30
N ASN A 112 -0.98 24.21 -15.27
CA ASN A 112 -0.34 23.16 -16.05
C ASN A 112 -0.86 21.75 -15.67
N ILE A 113 -1.09 21.50 -14.38
CA ILE A 113 -1.65 20.22 -13.91
C ILE A 113 -3.11 20.08 -14.34
N ILE A 114 -3.95 21.10 -14.10
CA ILE A 114 -5.38 21.07 -14.41
C ILE A 114 -5.61 20.90 -15.91
N ASN A 115 -4.88 21.64 -16.76
CA ASN A 115 -5.01 21.57 -18.21
C ASN A 115 -4.60 20.21 -18.79
N ALA A 116 -3.76 19.46 -18.08
CA ALA A 116 -3.39 18.11 -18.46
C ALA A 116 -4.47 17.07 -18.09
N CYS A 117 -5.41 17.42 -17.20
CA CYS A 117 -6.53 16.57 -16.86
C CYS A 117 -7.67 16.73 -17.88
N GLY A 118 -8.37 15.64 -18.20
CA GLY A 118 -9.55 15.69 -19.04
C GLY A 118 -10.61 16.67 -18.51
N GLY A 119 -11.14 17.52 -19.40
CA GLY A 119 -12.14 18.53 -19.01
C GLY A 119 -11.63 19.61 -18.06
N ASN A 120 -10.31 19.80 -17.95
CA ASN A 120 -9.68 20.79 -17.08
C ASN A 120 -10.12 20.65 -15.60
N SER A 121 -10.20 19.42 -15.12
CA SER A 121 -10.62 19.12 -13.75
C SER A 121 -9.75 18.04 -13.13
N SER A 122 -9.23 18.28 -11.92
CA SER A 122 -8.45 17.28 -11.19
C SER A 122 -9.27 16.10 -10.66
N SER A 123 -10.59 16.10 -10.86
CA SER A 123 -11.52 15.08 -10.37
C SER A 123 -11.79 13.96 -11.37
N VAL A 124 -11.16 13.97 -12.54
CA VAL A 124 -11.34 12.94 -13.56
C VAL A 124 -10.33 11.81 -13.41
N TYR A 125 -10.64 10.65 -13.95
CA TYR A 125 -9.67 9.58 -14.10
C TYR A 125 -8.49 10.02 -14.96
N THR A 126 -7.29 9.59 -14.56
CA THR A 126 -6.09 9.66 -15.40
C THR A 126 -5.91 8.35 -16.15
N GLU A 127 -4.95 8.30 -17.06
CA GLU A 127 -4.45 7.02 -17.58
C GLU A 127 -3.97 6.11 -16.44
N SER A 128 -4.00 4.79 -16.66
CA SER A 128 -3.65 3.77 -15.65
C SER A 128 -2.21 3.85 -15.15
N THR A 129 -1.31 4.44 -15.94
CA THR A 129 0.10 4.67 -15.53
C THR A 129 0.30 6.01 -14.83
N GLY A 130 -0.73 6.86 -14.80
CA GLY A 130 -0.73 8.18 -14.19
C GLY A 130 -0.77 9.32 -15.20
N LEU A 131 -0.90 10.54 -14.69
CA LEU A 131 -0.98 11.75 -15.50
C LEU A 131 0.36 12.05 -16.20
N GLU A 132 0.36 12.17 -17.52
CA GLU A 132 1.58 12.28 -18.33
C GLU A 132 2.48 13.45 -17.90
N ILE A 133 1.92 14.64 -17.67
CA ILE A 133 2.71 15.81 -17.26
C ILE A 133 3.48 15.53 -15.95
N VAL A 134 2.88 14.78 -15.03
CA VAL A 134 3.53 14.40 -13.77
C VAL A 134 4.62 13.38 -14.04
N LYS A 135 4.37 12.37 -14.89
CA LYS A 135 5.39 11.40 -15.32
C LYS A 135 6.61 12.09 -15.93
N ARG A 136 6.40 13.06 -16.83
CA ARG A 136 7.49 13.86 -17.43
C ARG A 136 8.28 14.64 -16.38
N HIS A 137 7.63 15.26 -15.41
CA HIS A 137 8.33 15.94 -14.32
C HIS A 137 9.15 14.98 -13.44
N VAL A 138 8.65 13.76 -13.20
CA VAL A 138 9.40 12.72 -12.47
C VAL A 138 10.63 12.28 -13.27
N ALA A 139 10.49 12.03 -14.58
CA ALA A 139 11.62 11.70 -15.46
C ALA A 139 12.70 12.80 -15.41
N GLN A 140 12.30 14.05 -15.61
CA GLN A 140 13.21 15.19 -15.52
C GLN A 140 13.87 15.35 -14.14
N TYR A 141 13.16 14.99 -13.06
CA TYR A 141 13.74 14.99 -11.72
C TYR A 141 14.81 13.90 -11.56
N ILE A 142 14.54 12.69 -12.02
CA ILE A 142 15.49 11.57 -12.00
C ILE A 142 16.73 11.93 -12.84
N GLU A 143 16.52 12.46 -14.04
CA GLU A 143 17.62 12.87 -14.93
C GLU A 143 18.51 13.94 -14.30
N ARG A 144 17.93 14.96 -13.66
CA ARG A 144 18.71 15.98 -12.94
C ARG A 144 19.44 15.43 -11.72
N ARG A 145 18.85 14.47 -11.01
CA ARG A 145 19.44 13.84 -9.81
C ARG A 145 20.63 12.96 -10.17
N ASP A 146 20.49 12.17 -11.24
CA ASP A 146 21.41 11.09 -11.58
C ASP A 146 22.41 11.47 -12.69
N GLY A 147 22.09 12.48 -13.51
CA GLY A 147 22.89 12.87 -14.68
C GLY A 147 22.74 11.93 -15.89
N PHE A 148 21.71 11.08 -15.89
CA PHE A 148 21.41 10.13 -16.97
C PHE A 148 20.00 10.33 -17.51
N PRO A 149 19.76 10.11 -18.83
CA PRO A 149 18.43 10.23 -19.40
C PRO A 149 17.40 9.32 -18.70
N ALA A 150 16.20 9.82 -18.48
CA ALA A 150 15.07 9.05 -17.96
C ALA A 150 13.86 9.21 -18.90
N ASP A 151 13.23 8.10 -19.28
CA ASP A 151 12.00 8.13 -20.09
C ASP A 151 10.77 8.16 -19.16
N TYR A 152 9.82 9.04 -19.47
CA TYR A 152 8.55 9.10 -18.76
C TYR A 152 7.66 7.89 -19.07
N SER A 153 7.90 7.17 -20.18
CA SER A 153 7.18 5.95 -20.53
C SER A 153 7.42 4.81 -19.52
N ASP A 154 8.59 4.79 -18.88
CA ASP A 154 8.99 3.84 -17.84
C ASP A 154 8.43 4.18 -16.43
N ILE A 155 7.72 5.30 -16.29
CA ILE A 155 7.23 5.80 -15.00
C ILE A 155 5.78 5.41 -14.78
N MET A 156 5.51 4.75 -13.65
CA MET A 156 4.17 4.42 -13.22
C MET A 156 3.86 5.09 -11.87
N LEU A 157 2.89 5.99 -11.86
CA LEU A 157 2.40 6.62 -10.63
C LEU A 157 1.53 5.65 -9.84
N ARG A 158 1.72 5.59 -8.53
CA ARG A 158 1.02 4.69 -7.60
C ARG A 158 0.63 5.42 -6.32
N THR A 159 -0.33 4.85 -5.59
CA THR A 159 -0.80 5.36 -4.30
C THR A 159 0.22 5.04 -3.19
N GLY A 160 1.36 5.73 -3.24
CA GLY A 160 2.51 5.48 -2.38
C GLY A 160 3.38 4.29 -2.83
N ALA A 161 4.57 4.18 -2.24
CA ALA A 161 5.53 3.14 -2.59
C ALA A 161 5.04 1.73 -2.23
N THR A 162 4.23 1.60 -1.19
CA THR A 162 3.63 0.33 -0.73
C THR A 162 2.93 -0.42 -1.85
N GLU A 163 2.03 0.25 -2.57
CA GLU A 163 1.31 -0.35 -3.70
C GLU A 163 2.25 -0.71 -4.86
N GLY A 164 3.30 0.10 -5.06
CA GLY A 164 4.35 -0.21 -6.04
C GLY A 164 5.04 -1.54 -5.73
N VAL A 165 5.47 -1.75 -4.48
CA VAL A 165 6.12 -3.00 -4.03
C VAL A 165 5.17 -4.19 -4.20
N LYS A 166 3.91 -4.06 -3.76
CA LYS A 166 2.90 -5.12 -3.89
C LYS A 166 2.68 -5.54 -5.34
N ASN A 167 2.56 -4.57 -6.25
CA ASN A 167 2.36 -4.84 -7.68
C ASN A 167 3.56 -5.57 -8.30
N VAL A 168 4.80 -5.17 -7.95
CA VAL A 168 6.00 -5.85 -8.43
C VAL A 168 6.05 -7.30 -7.91
N PHE A 169 5.70 -7.53 -6.65
CA PHE A 169 5.72 -8.88 -6.08
C PHE A 169 4.66 -9.76 -6.72
N SER A 170 3.44 -9.23 -6.92
CA SER A 170 2.37 -9.93 -7.63
C SER A 170 2.79 -10.30 -9.07
N LEU A 171 3.44 -9.38 -9.79
CA LEU A 171 3.96 -9.62 -11.13
C LEU A 171 5.01 -10.75 -11.15
N LEU A 172 5.90 -10.79 -10.15
CA LEU A 172 6.97 -11.77 -10.05
C LEU A 172 6.54 -13.08 -9.38
N ASN A 173 5.30 -13.18 -8.89
CA ASN A 173 4.78 -14.35 -8.18
C ASN A 173 4.37 -15.46 -9.14
N HIS A 174 5.34 -16.04 -9.84
CA HIS A 174 5.16 -17.15 -10.76
C HIS A 174 6.21 -18.23 -10.55
N SER A 175 5.79 -19.49 -10.49
CA SER A 175 6.68 -20.64 -10.34
C SER A 175 6.76 -21.44 -11.64
N THR A 176 7.96 -21.67 -12.16
CA THR A 176 8.19 -22.52 -13.34
C THR A 176 8.60 -23.95 -12.99
N ASN A 177 9.13 -24.18 -11.78
CA ASN A 177 9.82 -25.43 -11.40
C ASN A 177 9.28 -26.03 -10.08
N CYS A 178 8.00 -25.82 -9.78
CA CYS A 178 7.36 -26.23 -8.51
C CYS A 178 8.03 -25.69 -7.24
N LYS A 179 8.91 -24.69 -7.36
CA LYS A 179 9.56 -23.99 -6.24
C LYS A 179 8.90 -22.64 -6.04
N ARG A 180 8.63 -22.26 -4.79
CA ARG A 180 8.10 -20.94 -4.48
C ARG A 180 9.09 -19.85 -4.90
N PRO A 181 8.64 -18.76 -5.55
CA PRO A 181 9.49 -17.62 -5.86
C PRO A 181 10.14 -17.07 -4.58
N GLY A 182 11.45 -16.81 -4.62
CA GLY A 182 12.21 -16.27 -3.50
C GLY A 182 12.46 -14.77 -3.62
N VAL A 183 12.29 -14.02 -2.54
CA VAL A 183 12.63 -12.59 -2.47
C VAL A 183 13.73 -12.40 -1.43
N MET A 184 14.85 -11.83 -1.88
CA MET A 184 15.96 -11.47 -1.02
C MET A 184 15.65 -10.17 -0.26
N ILE A 185 15.74 -10.20 1.08
CA ILE A 185 15.55 -9.03 1.93
C ILE A 185 16.70 -8.89 2.94
N PRO A 186 17.12 -7.65 3.27
CA PRO A 186 18.15 -7.42 4.28
C PRO A 186 17.63 -7.71 5.70
N ILE A 187 18.53 -7.82 6.66
CA ILE A 187 18.20 -7.75 8.09
C ILE A 187 19.11 -6.70 8.75
N PRO A 188 18.56 -5.70 9.46
CA PRO A 188 17.13 -5.42 9.67
C PRO A 188 16.43 -4.90 8.40
N GLN A 189 15.09 -5.02 8.34
CA GLN A 189 14.27 -4.58 7.20
C GLN A 189 13.01 -3.82 7.62
N TYR A 190 12.43 -3.12 6.64
CA TYR A 190 11.12 -2.50 6.77
C TYR A 190 10.00 -3.57 6.64
N PRO A 191 9.16 -3.80 7.67
CA PRO A 191 8.21 -4.93 7.75
C PRO A 191 7.23 -5.12 6.59
N LEU A 192 7.07 -4.11 5.72
CA LEU A 192 6.31 -4.24 4.49
C LEU A 192 6.80 -5.41 3.62
N TYR A 193 8.11 -5.63 3.49
CA TYR A 193 8.61 -6.65 2.58
C TYR A 193 8.27 -8.05 3.08
N SER A 194 8.60 -8.38 4.33
CA SER A 194 8.24 -9.67 4.94
C SER A 194 6.73 -9.92 4.92
N ALA A 195 5.91 -8.90 5.21
CA ALA A 195 4.45 -9.02 5.15
C ALA A 195 3.96 -9.30 3.71
N THR A 196 4.49 -8.58 2.72
CA THR A 196 4.08 -8.76 1.31
C THR A 196 4.54 -10.10 0.74
N ILE A 197 5.71 -10.61 1.16
CA ILE A 197 6.18 -11.97 0.83
C ILE A 197 5.20 -13.01 1.35
N ALA A 198 4.81 -12.91 2.62
CA ALA A 198 3.84 -13.81 3.25
C ALA A 198 2.46 -13.73 2.56
N GLU A 199 1.95 -12.53 2.30
CA GLU A 199 0.68 -12.27 1.58
C GLU A 199 0.64 -13.00 0.22
N ASN A 200 1.77 -12.98 -0.50
CA ASN A 200 1.90 -13.61 -1.81
C ASN A 200 2.30 -15.10 -1.76
N GLY A 201 2.53 -15.67 -0.58
CA GLY A 201 2.99 -17.07 -0.44
C GLY A 201 4.40 -17.31 -1.01
N MET A 202 5.21 -16.25 -1.10
CA MET A 202 6.58 -16.31 -1.61
C MET A 202 7.55 -16.73 -0.49
N GLN A 203 8.76 -17.14 -0.87
CA GLN A 203 9.82 -17.53 0.06
C GLN A 203 10.67 -16.32 0.44
N GLN A 204 10.79 -16.04 1.74
CA GLN A 204 11.77 -15.07 2.23
C GLN A 204 13.18 -15.67 2.16
N VAL A 205 14.12 -14.90 1.60
CA VAL A 205 15.55 -15.22 1.55
C VAL A 205 16.31 -14.08 2.23
N ILE A 206 17.16 -14.39 3.20
CA ILE A 206 17.88 -13.38 3.98
C ILE A 206 19.24 -13.12 3.31
N LEU A 207 19.56 -11.84 3.13
CA LEU A 207 20.89 -11.36 2.71
C LEU A 207 21.91 -11.36 3.86
#